data_AF-A0A396PLE3-F1
#
_entry.id   AF-A0A396PLE3-F1
#
_cell.length_a   1.000
_cell.length_b   1.000
_cell.length_c   1.000
_cell.angle_alpha   90.00
_cell.angle_beta   90.00
_cell.angle_gamma   90.00
#
_symmetry.space_group_name_H-M   'P 1'
#
loop_
_entity.id
_entity.type
_entity.pdbx_description
1 polymer ?
#
loop_
_entity_poly.entity_id
_entity_poly.type
_entity_poly.pdbx_seq_one_letter_code
_entity_poly.pdbx_strand_id
1 'polypeptide(L)' 'MPHSYDYRKLRGRIKEKFGTQAEFSKRLGISEVSVSNKLNNVVDWGQEEMEHAISVLDIPESDIHAYFFTHIVEKSSTV' A
#
# COMPACT_ATOMS: atom_id res chain seq x y z
N MET A 1 -5.26 -12.88 10.16
CA MET A 1 -5.57 -11.66 10.92
C MET A 1 -6.89 -11.10 10.39
N PRO A 2 -7.84 -10.68 11.25
CA PRO A 2 -9.23 -10.44 10.82
C PRO A 2 -9.47 -9.09 10.11
N HIS A 3 -8.42 -8.29 9.85
CA HIS A 3 -8.54 -7.03 9.13
C HIS A 3 -7.51 -7.02 8.01
N SER A 4 -7.93 -7.44 6.82
CA SER A 4 -7.12 -7.28 5.61
C SER A 4 -7.47 -5.95 4.94
N TYR A 5 -6.44 -5.20 4.56
CA TYR A 5 -6.56 -3.96 3.84
C TYR A 5 -6.42 -4.19 2.32
N ASP A 6 -7.08 -3.35 1.56
CA ASP A 6 -7.07 -3.36 0.12
C ASP A 6 -5.94 -2.49 -0.43
N TYR A 7 -4.81 -3.13 -0.75
CA TYR A 7 -3.67 -2.46 -1.37
C TYR A 7 -3.69 -2.49 -2.90
N ARG A 8 -4.84 -2.82 -3.55
CA ARG A 8 -4.91 -2.87 -5.02
C ARG A 8 -4.68 -1.49 -5.63
N LYS A 9 -5.23 -0.44 -5.01
CA LYS A 9 -5.04 0.96 -5.42
C LYS A 9 -3.57 1.37 -5.31
N LEU A 10 -2.93 1.01 -4.20
CA LEU A 10 -1.51 1.28 -3.96
C LEU A 10 -0.61 0.54 -4.96
N ARG A 11 -0.87 -0.74 -5.23
CA ARG A 11 -0.17 -1.52 -6.25
C ARG A 11 -0.29 -0.91 -7.64
N GLY A 12 -1.48 -0.44 -8.01
CA GLY A 12 -1.71 0.29 -9.27
C GLY A 12 -0.80 1.50 -9.37
N ARG A 13 -0.83 2.36 -8.35
CA ARG A 13 -0.03 3.60 -8.31
C ARG A 13 1.48 3.34 -8.35
N ILE A 14 1.95 2.31 -7.65
CA ILE A 14 3.36 1.87 -7.71
C ILE A 14 3.74 1.49 -9.14
N LYS A 15 2.91 0.71 -9.82
CA LYS A 15 3.16 0.30 -11.21
C LYS A 15 3.11 1.48 -12.18
N GLU A 16 2.20 2.42 -12.00
CA GLU A 16 2.10 3.62 -12.84
C GLU A 16 3.30 4.55 -12.68
N LYS A 17 3.83 4.70 -11.46
CA LYS A 17 4.93 5.64 -11.19
C LYS A 17 6.32 5.03 -11.32
N PHE A 18 6.52 3.83 -10.80
CA PHE A 18 7.83 3.15 -10.72
C PHE A 18 7.95 1.98 -11.71
N GLY A 19 6.87 1.55 -12.33
CA GLY A 19 6.84 0.37 -13.21
C GLY A 19 6.88 -0.97 -12.46
N THR A 20 7.76 -1.09 -11.47
CA THR A 20 8.01 -2.34 -10.72
C THR A 20 8.05 -2.12 -9.21
N GLN A 21 7.76 -3.18 -8.43
CA GLN A 21 7.90 -3.14 -6.97
C GLN A 21 9.37 -3.00 -6.52
N ALA A 22 10.32 -3.54 -7.28
CA ALA A 22 11.75 -3.45 -6.96
C ALA A 22 12.27 -2.00 -6.97
N GLU A 23 11.86 -1.18 -7.94
CA GLU A 23 12.23 0.25 -7.97
C GLU A 23 11.59 1.02 -6.82
N PHE A 24 10.34 0.71 -6.49
CA PHE A 24 9.66 1.28 -5.34
C PHE A 24 10.31 0.89 -4.01
N SER A 25 10.73 -0.37 -3.83
CA SER A 25 11.40 -0.83 -2.61
C SER A 25 12.75 -0.15 -2.41
N LYS A 26 13.53 0.02 -3.50
CA LYS A 26 14.77 0.81 -3.49
C LYS A 26 14.52 2.25 -3.04
N ARG A 27 13.43 2.86 -3.50
CA ARG A 27 13.08 4.24 -3.15
C ARG A 27 12.62 4.38 -1.70
N LEU A 28 11.90 3.40 -1.17
CA LEU A 28 11.55 3.34 0.25
C LEU A 28 12.75 3.03 1.16
N GLY A 29 13.79 2.38 0.62
CA GLY A 29 14.93 1.90 1.40
C GLY A 29 14.68 0.56 2.10
N ILE A 30 13.73 -0.25 1.61
CA ILE A 30 13.43 -1.57 2.17
C ILE A 30 13.55 -2.68 1.11
N SER A 31 13.65 -3.93 1.55
CA SER A 31 13.71 -5.08 0.64
C SER A 31 12.39 -5.27 -0.12
N GLU A 32 12.49 -5.75 -1.36
CA GLU A 32 11.31 -6.07 -2.19
C GLU A 32 10.38 -7.08 -1.49
N VAL A 33 10.95 -8.04 -0.77
CA VAL A 33 10.20 -9.03 0.03
C VAL A 33 9.37 -8.33 1.12
N SER A 34 9.91 -7.31 1.79
CA SER A 34 9.14 -6.54 2.80
C SER A 34 7.99 -5.78 2.15
N VAL A 35 8.20 -5.15 0.99
CA VAL A 35 7.11 -4.51 0.23
C VAL A 35 6.03 -5.53 -0.14
N SER A 36 6.43 -6.68 -0.67
CA SER A 36 5.50 -7.74 -1.06
C SER A 36 4.70 -8.23 0.14
N ASN A 37 5.35 -8.52 1.27
CA ASN A 37 4.70 -8.92 2.52
C ASN A 37 3.68 -7.88 2.99
N LYS A 38 4.04 -6.59 2.95
CA LYS A 38 3.13 -5.50 3.31
C LYS A 38 1.91 -5.41 2.40
N LEU A 39 2.14 -5.43 1.09
CA LEU A 39 1.06 -5.40 0.09
C LEU A 39 0.17 -6.67 0.10
N ASN A 40 0.66 -7.75 0.68
CA ASN A 40 -0.09 -9.00 0.87
C ASN A 40 -0.70 -9.11 2.28
N ASN A 41 -0.70 -8.04 3.08
CA ASN A 41 -1.22 -8.03 4.47
C ASN A 41 -0.51 -9.04 5.40
N VAL A 42 0.73 -9.43 5.09
CA VAL A 42 1.56 -10.29 5.96
C VAL A 42 2.18 -9.47 7.09
N VAL A 43 2.56 -8.22 6.79
CA VAL A 43 3.17 -7.27 7.73
C VAL A 43 2.48 -5.92 7.58
N ASP A 44 2.21 -5.24 8.69
CA ASP A 44 1.61 -3.91 8.65
C ASP A 44 2.59 -2.84 8.16
N TRP A 45 2.04 -1.73 7.68
CA TRP A 45 2.82 -0.55 7.34
C TRP A 45 3.15 0.25 8.61
N GLY A 46 4.41 0.67 8.79
CA GLY A 46 4.75 1.68 9.78
C GLY A 46 4.29 3.06 9.34
N GLN A 47 4.00 3.96 10.29
CA GLN A 47 3.55 5.33 9.96
C GLN A 47 4.57 6.07 9.08
N GLU A 48 5.85 6.05 9.48
CA GLU A 48 6.95 6.65 8.70
C GLU A 48 7.07 6.03 7.30
N GLU A 49 6.81 4.72 7.16
CA GLU A 49 6.83 4.06 5.85
C GLU A 49 5.65 4.46 4.98
N MET A 50 4.46 4.66 5.56
CA MET A 50 3.30 5.16 4.82
C MET A 50 3.55 6.57 4.32
N GLU A 51 4.05 7.46 5.19
CA GLU A 51 4.41 8.85 4.85
C GLU A 51 5.48 8.89 3.75
N HIS A 52 6.52 8.05 3.88
CA HIS A 52 7.55 7.96 2.87
C HIS A 52 6.99 7.38 1.56
N ALA A 53 6.12 6.37 1.63
CA ALA A 53 5.47 5.77 0.46
C ALA A 53 4.62 6.78 -0.31
N ILE A 54 3.75 7.55 0.36
CA ILE A 54 2.92 8.57 -0.31
C ILE A 54 3.78 9.69 -0.91
N SER A 55 4.84 10.10 -0.21
CA SER A 55 5.78 11.11 -0.70
C SER A 55 6.47 10.63 -1.98
N VAL A 56 7.03 9.41 -1.96
CA VAL A 56 7.70 8.86 -3.15
C VAL A 56 6.71 8.52 -4.26
N LEU A 57 5.44 8.22 -3.94
CA LEU A 57 4.38 7.96 -4.91
C LEU A 57 3.68 9.23 -5.42
N ASP A 58 4.05 10.42 -4.90
CA ASP A 58 3.38 11.69 -5.19
C ASP A 58 1.86 11.51 -5.06
N ILE A 59 1.48 10.99 -3.89
CA ILE A 59 0.10 10.85 -3.44
C ILE A 59 -0.11 11.96 -2.42
N PRO A 60 -1.18 12.77 -2.56
CA PRO A 60 -1.54 13.74 -1.55
C PRO A 60 -1.77 13.08 -0.20
N GLU A 61 -1.33 13.70 0.89
CA GLU A 61 -1.56 13.18 2.24
C GLU A 61 -3.05 13.01 2.54
N SER A 62 -3.92 13.83 1.95
CA SER A 62 -5.38 13.70 2.04
C SER A 62 -5.91 12.35 1.52
N ASP A 63 -5.18 11.71 0.61
CA ASP A 63 -5.55 10.43 0.01
C ASP A 63 -4.96 9.22 0.75
N ILE A 64 -4.07 9.41 1.74
CA ILE A 64 -3.41 8.30 2.47
C ILE A 64 -4.43 7.28 3.00
N HIS A 65 -5.56 7.77 3.52
CA HIS A 65 -6.66 6.94 4.00
C HIS A 65 -7.21 6.01 2.92
N ALA A 66 -7.37 6.50 1.69
CA ALA A 66 -7.88 5.69 0.58
C ALA A 66 -6.87 4.65 0.08
N TYR A 67 -5.57 4.81 0.34
CA TYR A 67 -4.54 3.87 -0.11
C TYR A 67 -4.15 2.83 0.95
N PHE A 68 -4.12 3.21 2.23
CA PHE A 68 -3.63 2.35 3.31
C PHE A 68 -4.73 1.87 4.26
N PHE A 69 -5.83 2.61 4.37
CA PHE A 69 -6.91 2.33 5.32
C PHE A 69 -8.21 1.87 4.63
N THR A 70 -8.12 1.46 3.35
CA THR A 70 -9.25 0.82 2.67
C THR A 70 -9.35 -0.62 3.16
N HIS A 71 -10.47 -0.98 3.76
CA HIS A 71 -10.72 -2.36 4.18
C HIS A 71 -11.18 -3.21 2.99
N ILE A 72 -10.79 -4.49 2.95
CA ILE A 72 -11.40 -5.45 2.04
C ILE A 72 -12.86 -5.62 2.50
N VAL A 73 -13.77 -4.97 1.79
CA VAL A 73 -15.21 -5.15 2.02
C VAL A 73 -15.60 -6.54 1.52
N GLU A 74 -15.78 -7.47 2.45
CA GLU A 74 -16.65 -8.61 2.17
C GLU A 74 -18.04 -8.03 1.92
N LYS A 75 -18.54 -8.22 0.69
CA LYS A 75 -19.91 -7.86 0.34
C LYS A 75 -20.86 -8.72 1.15
N SER A 76 -21.19 -8.33 2.37
CA SER A 76 -22.51 -8.62 2.91
C SER A 76 -23.48 -7.69 2.19
N SER A 77 -23.99 -8.18 1.06
CA SER A 77 -25.13 -7.60 0.37
C SER A 77 -26.23 -7.35 1.41
N THR A 78 -26.56 -6.09 1.65
CA THR A 78 -27.84 -5.73 2.27
C THR A 78 -28.94 -6.18 1.33
N VAL A 79 -29.64 -7.25 1.71
CA VAL A 79 -30.95 -7.63 1.19
C VAL A 79 -32.04 -6.79 1.85
#